data_AF-A0A2A2I3I1-F1
#
_entry.id   AF-A0A2A2I3I1-F1
#
_cell.length_a   1.000
_cell.length_b   1.000
_cell.length_c   1.000
_cell.angle_alpha   90.00
_cell.angle_beta   90.00
_cell.angle_gamma   90.00
#
_symmetry.space_group_name_H-M   'P 1'
#
loop_
_entity.id
_entity.type
_entity.pdbx_description
1 polymer ?
#
loop_
_entity_poly.entity_id
_entity_poly.type
_entity_poly.pdbx_seq_one_letter_code
_entity_poly.pdbx_strand_id
1 'polypeptide(L)'
;MESQHSMEPNDLRPMSSSWSTGSPPVNGEALPPERADNGTLDNGDAHPLVTVASQGAGIGTTEQVRRLRLNLALQHWHRGELTEAIACLGPEDDAVVTNDAGPETVLEGVLRGFVARARSVEDVAIRGLSRLERGILRLSFESVWSALPSLLHCGLALDADNTSEAANAMRRLSLMPASARREMNALFPGMLMASKLRFARQQGRHGFRPFRTVGDRLNLSAFPQIPLYHQLMETIRRFDSGSGHGLALLRTTARTASEAHVVSPILDFRAELQARFEHTRLVELMAEEGLDRLCPLFELEPSGSGEATPMHEPISDRERSVLELIANGLSNQSIADRLHISLHTVKTHARRINAKLGVRSRTQAIVRARELGVIV
;
A
#
# COMPACT_ATOMS: atom_id res chain seq x y z
N MET A 1 -42.02 47.25 -45.14
CA MET A 1 -41.59 48.63 -45.45
C MET A 1 -42.18 49.52 -44.38
N GLU A 2 -41.42 50.55 -43.98
CA GLU A 2 -41.61 51.50 -42.86
C GLU A 2 -41.22 50.94 -41.47
N SER A 3 -40.08 51.25 -40.82
CA SER A 3 -39.37 52.53 -40.49
C SER A 3 -40.10 53.30 -39.37
N GLN A 4 -39.50 53.78 -38.27
CA GLN A 4 -38.19 54.41 -38.05
C GLN A 4 -37.77 54.46 -36.55
N HIS A 5 -36.44 54.54 -36.32
CA HIS A 5 -35.66 55.40 -35.39
C HIS A 5 -35.91 55.35 -33.87
N SER A 6 -34.94 54.92 -33.04
CA SER A 6 -33.69 55.60 -32.60
C SER A 6 -33.90 56.79 -31.65
N MET A 7 -33.55 56.63 -30.37
CA MET A 7 -32.78 57.60 -29.55
C MET A 7 -32.53 57.07 -28.12
N GLU A 8 -31.26 56.82 -27.79
CA GLU A 8 -30.64 57.11 -26.49
C GLU A 8 -29.98 58.53 -26.60
N PRO A 9 -29.48 59.25 -25.56
CA PRO A 9 -28.87 58.74 -24.31
C PRO A 9 -28.98 59.60 -23.00
N ASN A 10 -28.47 59.01 -21.92
CA ASN A 10 -27.59 59.55 -20.85
C ASN A 10 -28.08 60.12 -19.49
N ASP A 11 -27.31 59.66 -18.49
CA ASP A 11 -26.91 60.24 -17.19
C ASP A 11 -27.88 60.31 -16.00
N LEU A 12 -27.57 59.53 -14.95
CA LEU A 12 -27.08 60.03 -13.65
C LEU A 12 -26.65 58.84 -12.73
N ARG A 13 -25.36 58.80 -12.37
CA ARG A 13 -24.79 58.10 -11.17
C ARG A 13 -24.57 59.15 -10.06
N PRO A 14 -24.07 58.83 -8.85
CA PRO A 14 -24.34 57.72 -7.92
C PRO A 14 -24.65 58.25 -6.48
N MET A 15 -25.16 57.43 -5.56
CA MET A 15 -25.14 57.76 -4.12
C MET A 15 -24.66 56.59 -3.25
N SER A 16 -23.63 56.92 -2.48
CA SER A 16 -22.99 56.18 -1.39
C SER A 16 -23.77 56.27 -0.07
N SER A 17 -23.73 55.21 0.76
CA SER A 17 -23.80 55.28 2.23
C SER A 17 -23.33 53.94 2.81
N SER A 18 -22.11 53.84 3.34
CA SER A 18 -21.73 54.06 4.74
C SER A 18 -22.38 53.05 5.71
N TRP A 19 -21.67 51.95 6.01
CA TRP A 19 -21.89 51.17 7.23
C TRP A 19 -20.61 51.17 8.05
N SER A 20 -20.76 51.81 9.21
CA SER A 20 -19.76 52.02 10.25
C SER A 20 -19.46 50.73 11.01
N THR A 21 -18.19 50.62 11.40
CA THR A 21 -17.60 49.76 12.42
C THR A 21 -18.40 49.69 13.72
N GLY A 22 -18.54 48.46 14.26
CA GLY A 22 -18.98 48.18 15.62
C GLY A 22 -18.54 46.79 16.05
N SER A 23 -17.49 46.71 16.88
CA SER A 23 -17.01 45.48 17.52
C SER A 23 -18.00 44.97 18.59
N PRO A 24 -18.17 43.64 18.75
CA PRO A 24 -18.70 43.05 19.98
C PRO A 24 -17.57 42.46 20.85
N PRO A 25 -17.84 42.18 22.14
CA PRO A 25 -16.84 42.20 23.19
C PRO A 25 -16.05 40.90 23.34
N VAL A 26 -14.80 41.07 23.78
CA VAL A 26 -13.89 40.03 24.26
C VAL A 26 -14.26 39.69 25.70
N ASN A 27 -14.59 38.42 25.98
CA ASN A 27 -14.19 37.64 27.16
C ASN A 27 -15.04 36.36 27.28
N GLY A 28 -14.41 35.22 27.00
CA GLY A 28 -14.91 33.88 27.28
C GLY A 28 -13.74 32.93 27.12
N GLU A 29 -13.30 32.32 28.21
CA GLU A 29 -12.12 31.46 28.34
C GLU A 29 -12.03 30.44 27.18
N ALA A 30 -10.95 30.54 26.39
CA ALA A 30 -10.59 29.51 25.44
C ALA A 30 -9.97 28.33 26.21
N LEU A 31 -10.70 27.20 26.25
CA LEU A 31 -10.08 25.89 26.47
C LEU A 31 -8.91 25.74 25.48
N PRO A 32 -7.75 25.21 25.91
CA PRO A 32 -6.68 24.91 24.96
C PRO A 32 -7.20 23.88 23.94
N PRO A 33 -6.84 24.01 22.65
CA PRO A 33 -7.21 23.01 21.67
C PRO A 33 -6.54 21.69 22.06
N GLU A 34 -7.34 20.65 22.27
CA GLU A 34 -6.85 19.28 22.26
C GLU A 34 -6.01 19.11 21.00
N ARG A 35 -4.75 18.67 21.18
CA ARG A 35 -3.88 18.25 20.10
C ARG A 35 -4.60 17.13 19.35
N ALA A 36 -5.19 17.48 18.21
CA ALA A 36 -5.49 16.49 17.18
C ALA A 36 -4.18 15.79 16.85
N ASP A 37 -4.17 14.48 17.06
CA ASP A 37 -3.07 13.58 16.75
C ASP A 37 -2.87 13.61 15.23
N ASN A 38 -2.03 14.53 14.77
CA ASN A 38 -1.66 14.64 13.36
C ASN A 38 -0.86 13.39 13.02
N GLY A 39 -1.51 12.44 12.33
CA GLY A 39 -0.94 11.21 11.80
C GLY A 39 0.30 11.45 10.93
N THR A 40 1.41 11.70 11.60
CA THR A 40 2.72 11.93 11.02
C THR A 40 3.25 10.57 10.62
N LEU A 41 3.67 10.43 9.35
CA LEU A 41 4.35 9.22 8.92
C LEU A 41 5.68 9.14 9.69
N ASP A 42 5.74 8.28 10.71
CA ASP A 42 6.96 8.02 11.47
C ASP A 42 8.07 7.55 10.51
N ASN A 43 9.00 8.46 10.21
CA ASN A 43 10.19 8.16 9.45
C ASN A 43 11.18 7.48 10.40
N GLY A 44 10.96 6.21 10.70
CA GLY A 44 11.91 5.38 11.44
C GLY A 44 13.30 5.40 10.81
N ASP A 45 14.32 5.09 11.62
CA ASP A 45 15.74 5.14 11.29
C ASP A 45 16.07 4.70 9.84
N ALA A 46 16.97 5.44 9.18
CA ALA A 46 17.33 5.23 7.78
C ALA A 46 17.74 3.78 7.48
N HIS A 47 17.19 3.22 6.38
CA HIS A 47 17.38 1.82 6.01
C HIS A 47 18.88 1.44 5.87
N PRO A 48 19.36 0.28 6.38
CA PRO A 48 20.79 -0.07 6.45
C PRO A 48 21.55 0.00 5.12
N LEU A 49 20.91 -0.40 4.01
CA LEU A 49 21.48 -0.30 2.66
C LEU A 49 21.64 1.14 2.15
N VAL A 50 20.85 2.07 2.69
CA VAL A 50 20.92 3.52 2.39
C VAL A 50 22.05 4.17 3.19
N THR A 51 22.27 3.71 4.44
CA THR A 51 23.36 4.18 5.32
C THR A 51 24.75 3.78 4.79
N VAL A 52 24.87 2.63 4.14
CA VAL A 52 26.14 2.20 3.51
C VAL A 52 26.47 3.04 2.27
N ALA A 53 25.46 3.46 1.50
CA ALA A 53 25.66 4.31 0.31
C ALA A 53 26.07 5.75 0.66
N SER A 54 25.69 6.27 1.84
CA SER A 54 26.05 7.62 2.28
C SER A 54 27.42 7.71 2.98
N GLN A 55 27.97 6.60 3.46
CA GLN A 55 29.22 6.57 4.24
C GLN A 55 30.45 6.05 3.46
N GLY A 56 30.26 5.54 2.24
CA GLY A 56 31.35 5.01 1.39
C GLY A 56 31.92 6.04 0.42
N ALA A 57 33.21 6.37 0.57
CA ALA A 57 33.97 7.17 -0.39
C ALA A 57 33.84 6.60 -1.82
N GLY A 58 33.25 7.39 -2.74
CA GLY A 58 33.25 7.13 -4.19
C GLY A 58 31.99 6.51 -4.80
N ILE A 59 30.83 6.53 -4.15
CA ILE A 59 29.63 5.81 -4.62
C ILE A 59 28.57 6.77 -5.19
N GLY A 60 28.68 7.05 -6.49
CA GLY A 60 27.63 7.61 -7.35
C GLY A 60 27.22 9.07 -7.12
N THR A 61 26.70 9.73 -8.15
CA THR A 61 26.13 11.08 -8.01
C THR A 61 24.95 11.03 -7.02
N THR A 62 24.66 12.13 -6.29
CA THR A 62 23.47 12.26 -5.41
C THR A 62 22.19 11.75 -6.09
N GLU A 63 22.13 11.94 -7.40
CA GLU A 63 21.10 11.49 -8.31
C GLU A 63 21.00 9.95 -8.46
N GLN A 64 22.13 9.24 -8.58
CA GLN A 64 22.16 7.78 -8.63
C GLN A 64 21.70 7.16 -7.31
N VAL A 65 22.12 7.73 -6.19
CA VAL A 65 21.67 7.30 -4.85
C VAL A 65 20.15 7.51 -4.71
N ARG A 66 19.63 8.66 -5.17
CA ARG A 66 18.19 8.94 -5.15
C ARG A 66 17.39 7.93 -5.98
N ARG A 67 17.84 7.60 -7.20
CA ARG A 67 17.18 6.60 -8.04
C ARG A 67 17.17 5.20 -7.41
N LEU A 68 18.27 4.79 -6.79
CA LEU A 68 18.34 3.52 -6.07
C LEU A 68 17.33 3.46 -4.93
N ARG A 69 17.23 4.53 -4.13
CA ARG A 69 16.23 4.66 -3.06
C ARG A 69 14.80 4.56 -3.58
N LEU A 70 14.48 5.24 -4.68
CA LEU A 70 13.15 5.20 -5.28
C LEU A 70 12.79 3.82 -5.84
N ASN A 71 13.73 3.14 -6.47
CA ASN A 71 13.53 1.75 -6.94
C ASN A 71 13.31 0.79 -5.78
N LEU A 72 14.07 0.94 -4.69
CA LEU A 72 13.91 0.13 -3.49
C LEU A 72 12.55 0.39 -2.82
N ALA A 73 12.14 1.66 -2.71
CA ALA A 73 10.82 2.04 -2.20
C ALA A 73 9.68 1.43 -3.04
N LEU A 74 9.80 1.48 -4.37
CA LEU A 74 8.83 0.85 -5.29
C LEU A 74 8.76 -0.66 -5.07
N GLN A 75 9.89 -1.33 -4.86
CA GLN A 75 9.92 -2.77 -4.57
C GLN A 75 9.25 -3.11 -3.23
N HIS A 76 9.56 -2.38 -2.16
CA HIS A 76 8.93 -2.57 -0.85
C HIS A 76 7.42 -2.31 -0.91
N TRP A 77 6.99 -1.26 -1.62
CA TRP A 77 5.57 -1.00 -1.86
C TRP A 77 4.89 -2.17 -2.60
N HIS A 78 5.52 -2.70 -3.65
CA HIS A 78 5.00 -3.88 -4.34
C HIS A 78 4.86 -5.11 -3.44
N ARG A 79 5.70 -5.24 -2.41
CA ARG A 79 5.63 -6.32 -1.41
C ARG A 79 4.68 -6.03 -0.24
N GLY A 80 4.15 -4.82 -0.13
CA GLY A 80 3.31 -4.39 1.00
C GLY A 80 4.12 -4.08 2.26
N GLU A 81 5.44 -3.92 2.13
CA GLU A 81 6.38 -3.52 3.20
C GLU A 81 6.35 -1.99 3.30
N LEU A 82 5.22 -1.45 3.76
CA LEU A 82 4.92 -0.01 3.68
C LEU A 82 5.86 0.86 4.53
N THR A 83 6.29 0.33 5.69
CA THR A 83 7.23 1.00 6.60
C THR A 83 8.60 1.14 5.95
N GLU A 84 9.09 0.05 5.36
CA GLU A 84 10.36 -0.03 4.64
C GLU A 84 10.32 0.83 3.37
N ALA A 85 9.17 0.85 2.68
CA ALA A 85 8.95 1.72 1.53
C ALA A 85 9.10 3.19 1.92
N ILE A 86 8.48 3.64 3.02
CA ILE A 86 8.61 5.03 3.51
C ILE A 86 10.05 5.32 3.96
N ALA A 87 10.70 4.41 4.68
CA ALA A 87 12.08 4.58 5.15
C ALA A 87 13.10 4.74 4.01
N CYS A 88 12.78 4.23 2.81
CA CYS A 88 13.58 4.46 1.62
C CYS A 88 13.43 5.87 1.05
N LEU A 89 12.32 6.56 1.30
CA LEU A 89 12.04 7.91 0.81
C LEU A 89 12.71 8.96 1.72
N GLY A 90 12.91 10.19 1.24
CA GLY A 90 13.55 11.28 2.01
C GLY A 90 12.72 11.78 3.20
N PRO A 91 13.09 12.91 3.81
CA PRO A 91 12.21 13.68 4.69
C PRO A 91 10.97 14.20 3.94
N GLU A 92 9.83 14.37 4.62
CA GLU A 92 8.60 14.92 4.00
C GLU A 92 8.75 16.37 3.53
N ASP A 93 9.65 17.14 4.15
CA ASP A 93 9.91 18.55 3.85
C ASP A 93 10.81 18.76 2.63
N ASP A 94 11.59 17.76 2.23
CA ASP A 94 12.45 17.82 1.03
C ASP A 94 11.65 17.64 -0.27
N ALA A 95 10.36 17.29 -0.18
CA ALA A 95 9.45 17.18 -1.32
C ALA A 95 8.87 18.52 -1.79
N VAL A 96 9.49 19.66 -1.43
CA VAL A 96 9.23 20.91 -2.12
C VAL A 96 9.84 20.80 -3.52
N VAL A 97 8.99 20.82 -4.53
CA VAL A 97 9.40 20.88 -5.93
C VAL A 97 10.06 22.26 -6.15
N THR A 98 11.37 22.33 -5.95
CA THR A 98 12.23 23.49 -6.20
C THR A 98 12.62 23.56 -7.69
N ASN A 99 13.20 24.68 -8.15
CA ASN A 99 13.63 24.82 -9.56
C ASN A 99 14.63 23.74 -10.02
N ASP A 100 15.35 23.11 -9.11
CA ASP A 100 16.29 22.01 -9.38
C ASP A 100 15.67 20.62 -9.20
N ALA A 101 14.35 20.55 -8.93
CA ALA A 101 13.67 19.28 -8.73
C ALA A 101 13.63 18.50 -10.04
N GLY A 102 14.34 17.36 -10.06
CA GLY A 102 14.25 16.37 -11.12
C GLY A 102 12.97 15.52 -11.05
N PRO A 103 12.72 14.69 -12.08
CA PRO A 103 11.60 13.74 -12.12
C PRO A 103 11.51 12.78 -10.92
N GLU A 104 12.64 12.52 -10.29
CA GLU A 104 12.79 11.72 -9.07
C GLU A 104 11.95 12.29 -7.92
N THR A 105 11.81 13.61 -7.84
CA THR A 105 10.96 14.29 -6.83
C THR A 105 9.49 14.00 -7.04
N VAL A 106 9.07 13.94 -8.31
CA VAL A 106 7.69 13.59 -8.67
C VAL A 106 7.42 12.13 -8.33
N LEU A 107 8.34 11.23 -8.68
CA LEU A 107 8.21 9.81 -8.34
C LEU A 107 8.15 9.61 -6.82
N GLU A 108 8.99 10.31 -6.07
CA GLU A 108 9.02 10.25 -4.62
C GLU A 108 7.68 10.65 -4.00
N GLY A 109 7.11 11.79 -4.40
CA GLY A 109 5.81 12.24 -3.89
C GLY A 109 4.66 11.31 -4.29
N VAL A 110 4.71 10.72 -5.50
CA VAL A 110 3.72 9.73 -5.94
C VAL A 110 3.84 8.43 -5.14
N LEU A 111 5.05 7.93 -4.88
CA LEU A 111 5.28 6.74 -4.05
C LEU A 111 4.81 6.97 -2.61
N ARG A 112 5.07 8.14 -2.02
CA ARG A 112 4.49 8.52 -0.72
C ARG A 112 2.98 8.46 -0.75
N GLY A 113 2.37 9.01 -1.80
CA GLY A 113 0.93 8.99 -1.97
C GLY A 113 0.37 7.57 -2.11
N PHE A 114 1.05 6.67 -2.81
CA PHE A 114 0.68 5.25 -2.87
C PHE A 114 0.78 4.56 -1.51
N VAL A 115 1.84 4.83 -0.74
CA VAL A 115 1.96 4.27 0.60
C VAL A 115 0.90 4.83 1.53
N ALA A 116 0.65 6.15 1.50
CA ALA A 116 -0.38 6.80 2.31
C ALA A 116 -1.78 6.27 1.98
N ARG A 117 -2.09 6.07 0.69
CA ARG A 117 -3.32 5.39 0.23
C ARG A 117 -3.41 3.97 0.76
N ALA A 118 -2.32 3.19 0.71
CA ALA A 118 -2.30 1.82 1.20
C ALA A 118 -2.39 1.71 2.75
N ARG A 119 -2.06 2.78 3.47
CA ARG A 119 -2.21 2.89 4.94
C ARG A 119 -3.56 3.48 5.37
N SER A 120 -4.46 3.79 4.43
CA SER A 120 -5.74 4.46 4.71
C SER A 120 -5.58 5.79 5.44
N VAL A 121 -4.62 6.59 4.95
CA VAL A 121 -4.39 7.96 5.40
C VAL A 121 -4.52 8.91 4.21
N GLU A 122 -5.71 8.93 3.60
CA GLU A 122 -6.00 9.61 2.33
C GLU A 122 -5.72 11.12 2.42
N ASP A 123 -5.96 11.72 3.57
CA ASP A 123 -5.67 13.14 3.82
C ASP A 123 -4.20 13.51 3.60
N VAL A 124 -3.28 12.62 4.03
CA VAL A 124 -1.84 12.80 3.81
C VAL A 124 -1.52 12.67 2.32
N ALA A 125 -2.12 11.68 1.65
CA ALA A 125 -1.96 11.47 0.21
C ALA A 125 -2.43 12.70 -0.59
N ILE A 126 -3.61 13.23 -0.28
CA ILE A 126 -4.21 14.40 -0.94
C ILE A 126 -3.34 15.64 -0.73
N ARG A 127 -2.92 15.93 0.52
CA ARG A 127 -2.03 17.08 0.80
C ARG A 127 -0.71 16.97 0.05
N GLY A 128 -0.09 15.79 0.04
CA GLY A 128 1.13 15.52 -0.72
C GLY A 128 0.93 15.73 -2.22
N LEU A 129 -0.16 15.22 -2.76
CA LEU A 129 -0.51 15.31 -4.18
C LEU A 129 -0.76 16.76 -4.62
N SER A 130 -1.52 17.55 -3.86
CA SER A 130 -1.76 18.96 -4.17
C SER A 130 -0.49 19.82 -4.09
N ARG A 131 0.48 19.47 -3.22
CA ARG A 131 1.82 20.11 -3.23
C ARG A 131 2.55 19.78 -4.53
N LEU A 132 2.53 18.52 -4.92
CA LEU A 132 3.24 18.01 -6.09
C LEU A 132 2.67 18.55 -7.41
N GLU A 133 1.34 18.61 -7.56
CA GLU A 133 0.69 19.20 -8.75
C GLU A 133 1.02 20.68 -8.91
N ARG A 134 1.04 21.46 -7.82
CA ARG A 134 1.48 22.87 -7.84
C ARG A 134 2.94 22.99 -8.28
N GLY A 135 3.79 22.06 -7.87
CA GLY A 135 5.18 21.97 -8.31
C GLY A 135 5.32 21.70 -9.80
N ILE A 136 4.59 20.72 -10.32
CA ILE A 136 4.63 20.34 -11.74
C ILE A 136 4.19 21.49 -12.64
N LEU A 137 3.12 22.19 -12.27
CA LEU A 137 2.64 23.36 -13.02
C LEU A 137 3.66 24.50 -13.06
N ARG A 138 4.49 24.65 -12.01
CA ARG A 138 5.54 25.68 -11.95
C ARG A 138 6.74 25.36 -12.82
N LEU A 139 7.08 24.07 -12.98
CA LEU A 139 8.30 23.63 -13.64
C LEU A 139 8.12 23.14 -15.09
N SER A 140 6.89 23.13 -15.61
CA SER A 140 6.58 22.73 -16.99
C SER A 140 7.17 21.36 -17.38
N PHE A 141 7.10 20.36 -16.49
CA PHE A 141 7.58 19.01 -16.81
C PHE A 141 6.85 18.43 -18.02
N GLU A 142 7.53 18.33 -19.16
CA GLU A 142 7.07 17.55 -20.31
C GLU A 142 7.46 16.09 -20.13
N SER A 143 6.52 15.19 -19.77
CA SER A 143 6.58 13.71 -19.95
C SER A 143 5.63 12.97 -18.98
N VAL A 144 5.88 11.67 -18.74
CA VAL A 144 5.19 10.74 -17.84
C VAL A 144 4.99 11.27 -16.41
N TRP A 145 5.90 12.10 -15.93
CA TRP A 145 5.88 12.64 -14.57
C TRP A 145 4.67 13.53 -14.30
N SER A 146 4.15 14.22 -15.33
CA SER A 146 2.90 14.97 -15.23
C SER A 146 1.66 14.09 -15.06
N ALA A 147 1.73 12.83 -15.49
CA ALA A 147 0.60 11.91 -15.51
C ALA A 147 0.53 10.99 -14.28
N LEU A 148 1.66 10.67 -13.65
CA LEU A 148 1.70 9.85 -12.43
C LEU A 148 0.81 10.40 -11.29
N PRO A 149 0.76 11.72 -11.04
CA PRO A 149 -0.13 12.30 -10.04
C PRO A 149 -1.60 12.10 -10.40
N SER A 150 -1.94 12.24 -11.68
CA SER A 150 -3.30 11.97 -12.17
C SER A 150 -3.70 10.51 -12.01
N LEU A 151 -2.74 9.57 -12.11
CA LEU A 151 -2.98 8.14 -11.86
C LEU A 151 -3.34 7.88 -10.39
N LEU A 152 -2.53 8.40 -9.46
CA LEU A 152 -2.81 8.29 -8.03
C LEU A 152 -4.12 9.02 -7.67
N HIS A 153 -4.35 10.22 -8.23
CA HIS A 153 -5.57 10.97 -8.00
C HIS A 153 -6.81 10.21 -8.42
N CYS A 154 -6.74 9.56 -9.60
CA CYS A 154 -7.81 8.70 -10.08
C CYS A 154 -8.08 7.57 -9.08
N GLY A 155 -7.04 6.91 -8.57
CA GLY A 155 -7.16 5.86 -7.56
C GLY A 155 -7.86 6.35 -6.28
N LEU A 156 -7.40 7.46 -5.70
CA LEU A 156 -8.00 8.07 -4.50
C LEU A 156 -9.46 8.49 -4.72
N ALA A 157 -9.77 9.11 -5.87
CA ALA A 157 -11.13 9.51 -6.19
C ALA A 157 -12.07 8.32 -6.39
N LEU A 158 -11.56 7.22 -6.96
CA LEU A 158 -12.32 5.98 -7.12
C LEU A 158 -12.62 5.33 -5.75
N ASP A 159 -11.64 5.33 -4.83
CA ASP A 159 -11.83 4.78 -3.48
C ASP A 159 -12.87 5.60 -2.68
N ALA A 160 -12.88 6.92 -2.86
CA ALA A 160 -13.83 7.84 -2.23
C ALA A 160 -15.20 7.93 -2.93
N ASP A 161 -15.45 7.09 -3.95
CA ASP A 161 -16.64 7.13 -4.82
C ASP A 161 -16.91 8.53 -5.46
N ASN A 162 -15.87 9.37 -5.59
CA ASN A 162 -15.95 10.70 -6.17
C ASN A 162 -15.82 10.64 -7.70
N THR A 163 -16.95 10.37 -8.36
CA THR A 163 -17.01 10.21 -9.82
C THR A 163 -16.53 11.44 -10.61
N SER A 164 -16.81 12.65 -10.11
CA SER A 164 -16.43 13.91 -10.77
C SER A 164 -14.91 14.08 -10.80
N GLU A 165 -14.26 13.85 -9.67
CA GLU A 165 -12.80 13.99 -9.58
C GLU A 165 -12.08 12.85 -10.32
N ALA A 166 -12.61 11.63 -10.25
CA ALA A 166 -12.13 10.51 -11.04
C ALA A 166 -12.23 10.81 -12.54
N ALA A 167 -13.32 11.43 -13.00
CA ALA A 167 -13.49 11.85 -14.39
C ALA A 167 -12.48 12.93 -14.80
N ASN A 168 -12.18 13.90 -13.93
CA ASN A 168 -11.17 14.92 -14.17
C ASN A 168 -9.77 14.30 -14.35
N ALA A 169 -9.37 13.43 -13.42
CA ALA A 169 -8.10 12.71 -13.48
C ALA A 169 -8.01 11.84 -14.76
N MET A 170 -9.09 11.16 -15.12
CA MET A 170 -9.17 10.34 -16.33
C MET A 170 -9.06 11.14 -17.62
N ARG A 171 -9.63 12.35 -17.67
CA ARG A 171 -9.44 13.26 -18.82
C ARG A 171 -7.96 13.63 -18.96
N ARG A 172 -7.27 13.99 -17.88
CA ARG A 172 -5.83 14.29 -17.90
C ARG A 172 -5.00 13.09 -18.41
N LEU A 173 -5.28 11.89 -17.90
CA LEU A 173 -4.62 10.65 -18.34
C LEU A 173 -4.88 10.33 -19.82
N SER A 174 -6.04 10.70 -20.36
CA SER A 174 -6.39 10.47 -21.77
C SER A 174 -5.61 11.36 -22.75
N LEU A 175 -5.21 12.56 -22.30
CA LEU A 175 -4.46 13.55 -23.08
C LEU A 175 -2.96 13.25 -23.15
N MET A 176 -2.48 12.25 -22.40
CA MET A 176 -1.05 11.94 -22.30
C MET A 176 -0.46 11.43 -23.64
N PRO A 177 0.75 11.89 -24.02
CA PRO A 177 1.48 11.37 -25.18
C PRO A 177 1.72 9.85 -25.15
N ALA A 178 1.88 9.25 -26.32
CA ALA A 178 2.12 7.80 -26.43
C ALA A 178 3.44 7.34 -25.77
N SER A 179 4.49 8.17 -25.80
CA SER A 179 5.76 7.94 -25.10
C SER A 179 5.54 7.83 -23.58
N ALA A 180 4.90 8.84 -23.00
CA ALA A 180 4.59 8.89 -21.59
C ALA A 180 3.67 7.74 -21.12
N ARG A 181 2.71 7.29 -21.97
CA ARG A 181 1.94 6.05 -21.71
C ARG A 181 2.82 4.81 -21.58
N ARG A 182 3.83 4.66 -22.45
CA ARG A 182 4.73 3.50 -22.42
C ARG A 182 5.60 3.50 -21.16
N GLU A 183 6.17 4.65 -20.82
CA GLU A 183 6.97 4.82 -19.60
C GLU A 183 6.13 4.56 -18.34
N MET A 184 4.90 5.08 -18.27
CA MET A 184 4.00 4.83 -17.14
C MET A 184 3.70 3.34 -16.99
N ASN A 185 3.45 2.65 -18.11
CA ASN A 185 3.20 1.21 -18.10
C ASN A 185 4.46 0.40 -17.72
N ALA A 186 5.66 0.94 -17.92
CA ALA A 186 6.89 0.31 -17.46
C ALA A 186 7.09 0.48 -15.95
N LEU A 187 6.76 1.66 -15.41
CA LEU A 187 6.90 1.97 -13.98
C LEU A 187 5.79 1.35 -13.13
N PHE A 188 4.54 1.39 -13.60
CA PHE A 188 3.36 0.88 -12.89
C PHE A 188 2.53 -0.04 -13.81
N PRO A 189 3.03 -1.25 -14.11
CA PRO A 189 2.40 -2.12 -15.10
C PRO A 189 1.00 -2.56 -14.67
N GLY A 190 0.02 -2.37 -15.56
CA GLY A 190 -1.39 -2.73 -15.34
C GLY A 190 -2.23 -1.68 -14.62
N MET A 191 -1.62 -0.75 -13.88
CA MET A 191 -2.33 0.20 -13.01
C MET A 191 -3.20 1.21 -13.76
N LEU A 192 -2.71 1.77 -14.87
CA LEU A 192 -3.51 2.66 -15.74
C LEU A 192 -4.75 1.95 -16.28
N MET A 193 -4.58 0.69 -16.66
CA MET A 193 -5.67 -0.11 -17.20
C MET A 193 -6.70 -0.41 -16.12
N ALA A 194 -6.23 -0.82 -14.93
CA ALA A 194 -7.09 -1.02 -13.77
C ALA A 194 -7.89 0.24 -13.44
N SER A 195 -7.26 1.41 -13.40
CA SER A 195 -7.93 2.70 -13.17
C SER A 195 -9.01 2.99 -14.22
N LYS A 196 -8.71 2.75 -15.51
CA LYS A 196 -9.68 2.89 -16.61
C LYS A 196 -10.90 1.99 -16.44
N LEU A 197 -10.68 0.75 -16.02
CA LEU A 197 -11.73 -0.24 -15.84
C LEU A 197 -12.59 0.05 -14.62
N ARG A 198 -11.96 0.38 -13.49
CA ARG A 198 -12.63 0.83 -12.26
C ARG A 198 -13.55 2.01 -12.53
N PHE A 199 -13.03 3.03 -13.21
CA PHE A 199 -13.81 4.20 -13.60
C PHE A 199 -14.98 3.84 -14.54
N ALA A 200 -14.76 3.02 -15.57
CA ALA A 200 -15.83 2.60 -16.46
C ALA A 200 -16.96 1.87 -15.71
N ARG A 201 -16.61 1.08 -14.70
CA ARG A 201 -17.57 0.35 -13.86
C ARG A 201 -18.37 1.27 -12.94
N GLN A 202 -17.73 2.27 -12.32
CA GLN A 202 -18.44 3.30 -11.54
C GLN A 202 -19.47 4.05 -12.40
N GLN A 203 -19.22 4.18 -13.70
CA GLN A 203 -20.14 4.73 -14.70
C GLN A 203 -21.21 3.73 -15.21
N GLY A 204 -21.35 2.57 -14.57
CA GLY A 204 -22.32 1.53 -14.97
C GLY A 204 -21.96 0.76 -16.25
N ARG A 205 -20.73 0.88 -16.76
CA ARG A 205 -20.28 0.14 -17.96
C ARG A 205 -19.63 -1.17 -17.55
N HIS A 206 -20.33 -2.29 -17.80
CA HIS A 206 -19.91 -3.63 -17.37
C HIS A 206 -19.15 -4.45 -18.44
N GLY A 207 -18.66 -3.81 -19.50
CA GLY A 207 -17.92 -4.47 -20.57
C GLY A 207 -16.42 -4.58 -20.30
N PHE A 208 -15.92 -5.78 -20.00
CA PHE A 208 -14.49 -6.05 -19.86
C PHE A 208 -13.93 -6.67 -21.15
N ARG A 209 -12.94 -6.03 -21.79
CA ARG A 209 -12.16 -6.71 -22.84
C ARG A 209 -11.03 -7.51 -22.17
N PRO A 210 -10.90 -8.82 -22.43
CA PRO A 210 -9.91 -9.66 -21.76
C PRO A 210 -8.47 -9.16 -21.94
N PHE A 211 -7.65 -9.22 -20.88
CA PHE A 211 -6.27 -8.69 -20.87
C PHE A 211 -5.34 -9.36 -21.88
N ARG A 212 -5.65 -10.60 -22.28
CA ARG A 212 -4.78 -11.43 -23.13
C ARG A 212 -4.37 -10.67 -24.40
N THR A 213 -5.28 -9.88 -24.98
CA THR A 213 -5.03 -9.08 -26.18
C THR A 213 -4.11 -7.87 -25.98
N VAL A 214 -3.89 -7.40 -24.74
CA VAL A 214 -3.07 -6.22 -24.41
C VAL A 214 -1.71 -6.62 -23.83
N GLY A 215 -1.66 -7.67 -23.00
CA GLY A 215 -0.41 -8.20 -22.45
C GLY A 215 0.57 -8.70 -23.52
N ASP A 216 0.03 -9.41 -24.52
CA ASP A 216 0.81 -9.92 -25.67
C ASP A 216 1.36 -8.78 -26.55
N ARG A 217 0.70 -7.62 -26.59
CA ARG A 217 1.13 -6.46 -27.41
C ARG A 217 2.24 -5.63 -26.79
N LEU A 218 2.42 -5.71 -25.48
CA LEU A 218 3.35 -4.87 -24.73
C LEU A 218 4.54 -5.66 -24.17
N ASN A 219 4.62 -6.97 -24.46
CA ASN A 219 5.65 -7.89 -23.94
C ASN A 219 5.75 -7.86 -22.40
N LEU A 220 4.59 -7.67 -21.74
CA LEU A 220 4.52 -7.46 -20.29
C LEU A 220 4.34 -8.77 -19.50
N SER A 221 4.57 -9.92 -20.14
CA SER A 221 4.54 -11.24 -19.50
C SER A 221 5.58 -11.39 -18.39
N ALA A 222 6.62 -10.55 -18.37
CA ALA A 222 7.63 -10.50 -17.31
C ALA A 222 7.13 -9.86 -16.00
N PHE A 223 5.96 -9.23 -16.00
CA PHE A 223 5.45 -8.45 -14.87
C PHE A 223 4.28 -9.15 -14.18
N PRO A 224 4.49 -9.78 -13.00
CA PRO A 224 3.44 -10.53 -12.30
C PRO A 224 2.23 -9.67 -11.87
N GLN A 225 2.39 -8.35 -11.75
CA GLN A 225 1.32 -7.42 -11.42
C GLN A 225 0.20 -7.37 -12.46
N ILE A 226 0.52 -7.58 -13.74
CA ILE A 226 -0.46 -7.47 -14.83
C ILE A 226 -1.53 -8.56 -14.81
N PRO A 227 -1.19 -9.86 -14.75
CA PRO A 227 -2.20 -10.89 -14.59
C PRO A 227 -2.99 -10.72 -13.28
N LEU A 228 -2.36 -10.21 -12.21
CA LEU A 228 -3.05 -9.93 -10.94
C LEU A 228 -4.13 -8.85 -11.09
N TYR A 229 -3.84 -7.70 -11.71
CA TYR A 229 -4.87 -6.68 -11.98
C TYR A 229 -6.03 -7.25 -12.80
N HIS A 230 -5.75 -8.09 -13.79
CA HIS A 230 -6.79 -8.75 -14.57
C HIS A 230 -7.65 -9.69 -13.73
N GLN A 231 -7.02 -10.57 -12.95
CA GLN A 231 -7.72 -11.56 -12.13
C GLN A 231 -8.57 -10.88 -11.05
N LEU A 232 -8.07 -9.80 -10.44
CA LEU A 232 -8.84 -9.00 -9.47
C LEU A 232 -10.06 -8.34 -10.12
N MET A 233 -9.91 -7.84 -11.35
CA MET A 233 -11.05 -7.27 -12.08
C MET A 233 -12.11 -8.29 -12.44
N GLU A 234 -11.70 -9.46 -12.94
CA GLU A 234 -12.64 -10.56 -13.21
C GLU A 234 -13.28 -11.07 -11.91
N THR A 235 -12.52 -11.09 -10.81
CA THR A 235 -13.02 -11.43 -9.47
C THR A 235 -14.14 -10.50 -9.05
N ILE A 236 -13.90 -9.19 -9.08
CA ILE A 236 -14.92 -8.17 -8.75
C ILE A 236 -16.15 -8.31 -9.66
N ARG A 237 -15.95 -8.51 -10.97
CA ARG A 237 -17.04 -8.70 -11.93
C ARG A 237 -17.89 -9.94 -11.62
N ARG A 238 -17.26 -11.05 -11.24
CA ARG A 238 -17.95 -12.30 -10.86
C ARG A 238 -18.82 -12.09 -9.63
N PHE A 239 -18.32 -11.32 -8.65
CA PHE A 239 -19.10 -10.94 -7.48
C PHE A 239 -20.32 -10.10 -7.84
N ASP A 240 -20.17 -9.08 -8.68
CA ASP A 240 -21.35 -8.27 -9.07
C ASP A 240 -22.40 -9.10 -9.82
N SER A 241 -21.97 -10.15 -10.54
CA SER A 241 -22.89 -11.05 -11.24
C SER A 241 -23.56 -12.09 -10.34
N GLY A 242 -23.24 -12.13 -9.04
CA GLY A 242 -23.75 -13.14 -8.10
C GLY A 242 -23.18 -14.55 -8.34
N SER A 243 -22.09 -14.68 -9.10
CA SER A 243 -21.50 -15.98 -9.41
C SER A 243 -20.67 -16.49 -8.23
N GLY A 244 -21.00 -17.68 -7.69
CA GLY A 244 -20.23 -18.33 -6.62
C GLY A 244 -18.76 -18.63 -6.95
N HIS A 245 -18.34 -18.45 -8.21
CA HIS A 245 -16.96 -18.65 -8.66
C HIS A 245 -16.02 -17.48 -8.33
N GLY A 246 -16.54 -16.33 -7.88
CA GLY A 246 -15.71 -15.16 -7.55
C GLY A 246 -14.68 -15.47 -6.45
N LEU A 247 -15.06 -16.22 -5.41
CA LEU A 247 -14.16 -16.58 -4.31
C LEU A 247 -13.04 -17.52 -4.76
N ALA A 248 -13.35 -18.50 -5.61
CA ALA A 248 -12.35 -19.41 -6.17
C ALA A 248 -11.31 -18.62 -6.98
N LEU A 249 -11.76 -17.64 -7.77
CA LEU A 249 -10.85 -16.79 -8.53
C LEU A 249 -10.02 -15.88 -7.63
N LEU A 250 -10.61 -15.27 -6.58
CA LEU A 250 -9.85 -14.48 -5.62
C LEU A 250 -8.77 -15.33 -4.93
N ARG A 251 -9.08 -16.56 -4.51
CA ARG A 251 -8.09 -17.48 -3.93
C ARG A 251 -6.93 -17.74 -4.88
N THR A 252 -7.21 -18.03 -6.15
CA THR A 252 -6.13 -18.22 -7.14
C THR A 252 -5.31 -16.95 -7.35
N THR A 253 -5.93 -15.78 -7.23
CA THR A 253 -5.28 -14.48 -7.36
C THR A 253 -4.37 -14.20 -6.17
N ALA A 254 -4.85 -14.44 -4.95
CA ALA A 254 -4.09 -14.31 -3.72
C ALA A 254 -2.88 -15.25 -3.70
N ARG A 255 -3.05 -16.51 -4.12
CA ARG A 255 -1.94 -17.45 -4.29
C ARG A 255 -0.90 -16.95 -5.27
N THR A 256 -1.33 -16.46 -6.43
CA THR A 256 -0.43 -15.91 -7.47
C THR A 256 0.35 -14.71 -6.93
N ALA A 257 -0.31 -13.84 -6.16
CA ALA A 257 0.32 -12.69 -5.51
C ALA A 257 1.34 -13.11 -4.45
N SER A 258 1.03 -14.15 -3.67
CA SER A 258 1.91 -14.73 -2.66
C SER A 258 3.16 -15.34 -3.29
N GLU A 259 3.00 -16.20 -4.31
CA GLU A 259 4.08 -16.84 -5.06
C GLU A 259 4.99 -15.81 -5.76
N ALA A 260 4.41 -14.74 -6.32
CA ALA A 260 5.17 -13.67 -6.96
C ALA A 260 5.75 -12.64 -5.98
N HIS A 261 5.38 -12.70 -4.69
CA HIS A 261 5.65 -11.66 -3.70
C HIS A 261 5.23 -10.25 -4.14
N VAL A 262 4.09 -10.13 -4.84
CA VAL A 262 3.55 -8.86 -5.33
C VAL A 262 2.09 -8.69 -4.88
N VAL A 263 1.86 -7.70 -4.04
CA VAL A 263 0.57 -7.44 -3.38
C VAL A 263 0.00 -6.06 -3.73
N SER A 264 0.75 -5.17 -4.38
CA SER A 264 0.23 -3.84 -4.74
C SER A 264 -1.09 -3.88 -5.53
N PRO A 265 -1.36 -4.84 -6.45
CA PRO A 265 -2.66 -4.90 -7.09
C PRO A 265 -3.79 -5.21 -6.09
N ILE A 266 -3.53 -6.04 -5.08
CA ILE A 266 -4.51 -6.36 -4.02
C ILE A 266 -4.79 -5.11 -3.18
N LEU A 267 -3.75 -4.37 -2.81
CA LEU A 267 -3.88 -3.10 -2.08
C LEU A 267 -4.66 -2.05 -2.89
N ASP A 268 -4.45 -1.99 -4.21
CA ASP A 268 -5.16 -1.07 -5.09
C ASP A 268 -6.68 -1.33 -5.18
N PHE A 269 -7.10 -2.58 -4.98
CA PHE A 269 -8.49 -3.03 -4.98
C PHE A 269 -9.07 -3.22 -3.58
N ARG A 270 -8.36 -2.74 -2.55
CA ARG A 270 -8.75 -2.90 -1.15
C ARG A 270 -10.20 -2.50 -0.90
N ALA A 271 -10.60 -1.29 -1.30
CA ALA A 271 -11.96 -0.77 -1.07
C ALA A 271 -13.04 -1.67 -1.71
N GLU A 272 -12.84 -2.13 -2.95
CA GLU A 272 -13.81 -3.00 -3.61
C GLU A 272 -13.88 -4.41 -3.02
N LEU A 273 -12.75 -4.92 -2.54
CA LEU A 273 -12.67 -6.21 -1.85
C LEU A 273 -13.34 -6.11 -0.48
N GLN A 274 -13.05 -5.09 0.33
CA GLN A 274 -13.71 -4.89 1.63
C GLN A 274 -15.23 -4.74 1.46
N ALA A 275 -15.69 -3.95 0.50
CA ALA A 275 -17.12 -3.71 0.29
C ALA A 275 -17.91 -4.97 -0.12
N ARG A 276 -17.25 -6.02 -0.61
CA ARG A 276 -17.90 -7.25 -1.13
C ARG A 276 -17.70 -8.47 -0.24
N PHE A 277 -16.88 -8.36 0.79
CA PHE A 277 -16.50 -9.49 1.63
C PHE A 277 -16.76 -9.17 3.09
N GLU A 278 -17.38 -10.13 3.76
CA GLU A 278 -17.34 -10.18 5.22
C GLU A 278 -15.87 -10.19 5.65
N HIS A 279 -15.48 -9.21 6.46
CA HIS A 279 -14.10 -9.00 6.90
C HIS A 279 -13.44 -10.31 7.36
N THR A 280 -14.17 -11.17 8.10
CA THR A 280 -13.73 -12.49 8.56
C THR A 280 -13.25 -13.40 7.42
N ARG A 281 -14.02 -13.49 6.33
CA ARG A 281 -13.70 -14.38 5.20
C ARG A 281 -12.51 -13.88 4.38
N LEU A 282 -12.33 -12.56 4.34
CA LEU A 282 -11.16 -11.95 3.72
C LEU A 282 -9.90 -12.22 4.57
N VAL A 283 -9.99 -12.16 5.89
CA VAL A 283 -8.89 -12.53 6.79
C VAL A 283 -8.50 -13.99 6.62
N GLU A 284 -9.45 -14.92 6.70
CA GLU A 284 -9.21 -16.36 6.50
C GLU A 284 -8.48 -16.62 5.18
N LEU A 285 -8.93 -15.96 4.11
CA LEU A 285 -8.31 -16.10 2.80
C LEU A 285 -6.87 -15.55 2.76
N MET A 286 -6.64 -14.37 3.34
CA MET A 286 -5.29 -13.80 3.41
C MET A 286 -4.37 -14.71 4.23
N ALA A 287 -4.87 -15.35 5.29
CA ALA A 287 -4.12 -16.30 6.08
C ALA A 287 -3.77 -17.58 5.34
N GLU A 288 -4.75 -18.20 4.69
CA GLU A 288 -4.57 -19.42 3.90
C GLU A 288 -3.49 -19.23 2.81
N GLU A 289 -3.42 -18.05 2.21
CA GLU A 289 -2.54 -17.75 1.07
C GLU A 289 -1.23 -17.06 1.47
N GLY A 290 -0.92 -16.92 2.77
CA GLY A 290 0.34 -16.34 3.25
C GLY A 290 0.44 -14.82 3.11
N LEU A 291 -0.71 -14.14 3.09
CA LEU A 291 -0.88 -12.69 3.01
C LEU A 291 -1.39 -12.08 4.32
N ASP A 292 -1.30 -12.78 5.45
CA ASP A 292 -1.71 -12.31 6.80
C ASP A 292 -1.24 -10.90 7.15
N ARG A 293 -0.02 -10.56 6.71
CA ARG A 293 0.58 -9.23 6.90
C ARG A 293 -0.24 -8.09 6.29
N LEU A 294 -1.16 -8.38 5.38
CA LEU A 294 -2.06 -7.40 4.77
C LEU A 294 -3.33 -7.15 5.61
N CYS A 295 -3.66 -8.01 6.59
CA CYS A 295 -4.87 -7.83 7.41
C CYS A 295 -4.93 -6.46 8.10
N PRO A 296 -3.85 -5.98 8.75
CA PRO A 296 -3.84 -4.63 9.34
C PRO A 296 -4.05 -3.53 8.29
N LEU A 297 -3.49 -3.71 7.07
CA LEU A 297 -3.65 -2.76 5.98
C LEU A 297 -5.08 -2.68 5.49
N PHE A 298 -5.85 -3.76 5.61
CA PHE A 298 -7.28 -3.82 5.29
C PHE A 298 -8.17 -3.42 6.47
N GLU A 299 -7.64 -2.82 7.56
CA GLU A 299 -8.41 -2.56 8.79
C GLU A 299 -9.17 -3.81 9.27
N LEU A 300 -8.64 -4.98 8.94
CA LEU A 300 -9.20 -6.24 9.38
C LEU A 300 -8.51 -6.54 10.69
N GLU A 301 -9.32 -6.69 11.72
CA GLU A 301 -8.86 -7.43 12.89
C GLU A 301 -8.38 -8.79 12.37
N PRO A 302 -7.09 -9.13 12.53
CA PRO A 302 -6.56 -10.38 12.04
C PRO A 302 -7.20 -11.50 12.86
N SER A 303 -8.40 -11.96 12.47
CA SER A 303 -9.25 -12.98 13.10
C SER A 303 -8.81 -13.15 14.53
N GLY A 304 -9.08 -12.10 15.33
CA GLY A 304 -8.26 -11.74 16.49
C GLY A 304 -7.92 -12.98 17.27
N SER A 305 -6.65 -13.40 17.26
CA SER A 305 -6.27 -14.74 17.72
C SER A 305 -7.12 -15.83 17.02
N GLY A 306 -6.49 -16.73 16.25
CA GLY A 306 -6.93 -18.11 16.42
C GLY A 306 -7.02 -18.29 17.93
N GLU A 307 -8.19 -18.72 18.45
CA GLU A 307 -8.38 -19.07 19.86
C GLU A 307 -6.99 -19.37 20.40
N ALA A 308 -6.55 -18.68 21.46
CA ALA A 308 -5.45 -19.18 22.25
C ALA A 308 -5.59 -20.69 22.22
N THR A 309 -4.78 -21.37 21.40
CA THR A 309 -5.12 -22.74 21.01
C THR A 309 -4.86 -23.42 22.31
N PRO A 310 -5.91 -23.79 23.06
CA PRO A 310 -5.99 -23.63 24.51
C PRO A 310 -4.68 -24.08 25.08
N MET A 311 -3.78 -23.13 25.41
CA MET A 311 -2.32 -23.36 25.58
C MET A 311 -1.94 -24.79 25.19
N HIS A 312 -1.70 -25.11 23.91
CA HIS A 312 -1.69 -26.51 23.41
C HIS A 312 -0.72 -27.41 24.20
N GLU A 313 -1.21 -27.90 25.35
CA GLU A 313 -0.48 -28.17 26.59
C GLU A 313 0.72 -27.24 26.91
N PRO A 314 0.86 -26.74 28.15
CA PRO A 314 2.17 -26.26 28.60
C PRO A 314 3.23 -27.33 28.28
N ILE A 315 4.45 -26.90 27.94
CA ILE A 315 5.57 -27.84 27.76
C ILE A 315 5.68 -28.65 29.05
N SER A 316 5.44 -29.95 28.94
CA SER A 316 5.48 -30.85 30.09
C SER A 316 6.90 -30.87 30.68
N ASP A 317 7.05 -31.18 31.96
CA ASP A 317 8.37 -31.26 32.61
C ASP A 317 9.35 -32.15 31.85
N ARG A 318 8.82 -33.20 31.20
CA ARG A 318 9.58 -34.16 30.40
C ARG A 318 10.02 -33.56 29.05
N GLU A 319 9.18 -32.77 28.41
CA GLU A 319 9.53 -32.03 27.19
C GLU A 319 10.50 -30.88 27.50
N ARG A 320 10.36 -30.22 28.65
CA ARG A 320 11.31 -29.22 29.15
C ARG A 320 12.70 -29.82 29.36
N SER A 321 12.77 -30.98 30.02
CA SER A 321 14.02 -31.71 30.22
C SER A 321 14.71 -32.07 28.89
N VAL A 322 13.93 -32.47 27.87
CA VAL A 322 14.46 -32.73 26.52
C VAL A 322 14.94 -31.42 25.88
N LEU A 323 14.18 -30.33 26.00
CA LEU A 323 14.50 -29.02 25.42
C LEU A 323 15.76 -28.38 26.04
N GLU A 324 15.97 -28.54 27.34
CA GLU A 324 17.19 -28.10 28.04
C GLU A 324 18.42 -28.87 27.55
N LEU A 325 18.32 -30.20 27.39
CA LEU A 325 19.41 -30.99 26.81
C LEU A 325 19.65 -30.65 25.33
N ILE A 326 18.60 -30.25 24.61
CA ILE A 326 18.70 -29.75 23.24
C ILE A 326 19.49 -28.43 23.19
N ALA A 327 19.19 -27.51 24.10
CA ALA A 327 19.84 -26.20 24.22
C ALA A 327 21.31 -26.33 24.65
N ASN A 328 21.64 -27.36 25.42
CA ASN A 328 23.02 -27.73 25.78
C ASN A 328 23.80 -28.39 24.61
N GLY A 329 23.21 -28.51 23.42
CA GLY A 329 23.90 -29.02 22.23
C GLY A 329 23.98 -30.54 22.13
N LEU A 330 23.29 -31.31 22.98
CA LEU A 330 23.37 -32.77 22.95
C LEU A 330 22.65 -33.35 21.72
N SER A 331 23.22 -34.39 21.13
CA SER A 331 22.57 -35.14 20.05
C SER A 331 21.33 -35.91 20.55
N ASN A 332 20.39 -36.25 19.66
CA ASN A 332 19.21 -37.02 20.05
C ASN A 332 19.55 -38.40 20.63
N GLN A 333 20.69 -38.98 20.23
CA GLN A 333 21.18 -40.24 20.80
C GLN A 333 21.67 -40.03 22.23
N SER A 334 22.48 -39.00 22.46
CA SER A 334 22.97 -38.66 23.81
C SER A 334 21.84 -38.28 24.76
N ILE A 335 20.77 -37.66 24.26
CA ILE A 335 19.56 -37.36 25.04
C ILE A 335 18.82 -38.66 25.40
N ALA A 336 18.71 -39.60 24.46
CA ALA A 336 18.08 -40.90 24.68
C ALA A 336 18.79 -41.68 25.79
N ASP A 337 20.13 -41.73 25.73
CA ASP A 337 20.96 -42.41 26.71
C ASP A 337 20.85 -41.76 28.10
N ARG A 338 20.86 -40.42 28.16
CA ARG A 338 20.80 -39.67 29.43
C ARG A 338 19.44 -39.75 30.12
N LEU A 339 18.36 -39.71 29.35
CA LEU A 339 16.98 -39.80 29.87
C LEU A 339 16.47 -41.25 29.97
N HIS A 340 17.30 -42.24 29.61
CA HIS A 340 16.96 -43.67 29.58
C HIS A 340 15.67 -43.96 28.78
N ILE A 341 15.53 -43.32 27.61
CA ILE A 341 14.40 -43.49 26.69
C ILE A 341 14.90 -43.83 25.28
N SER A 342 14.03 -44.34 24.40
CA SER A 342 14.43 -44.66 23.03
C SER A 342 14.71 -43.40 22.19
N LEU A 343 15.60 -43.51 21.19
CA LEU A 343 15.84 -42.45 20.20
C LEU A 343 14.55 -42.02 19.48
N HIS A 344 13.65 -42.96 19.22
CA HIS A 344 12.35 -42.68 18.61
C HIS A 344 11.51 -41.77 19.51
N THR A 345 11.48 -42.03 20.81
CA THR A 345 10.80 -41.21 21.82
C THR A 345 11.35 -39.78 21.85
N VAL A 346 12.68 -39.61 21.77
CA VAL A 346 13.32 -38.28 21.70
C VAL A 346 12.90 -37.51 20.44
N LYS A 347 12.87 -38.17 19.28
CA LYS A 347 12.40 -37.54 18.02
C LYS A 347 10.92 -37.12 18.12
N THR A 348 10.10 -37.94 18.77
CA THR A 348 8.68 -37.60 19.03
C THR A 348 8.56 -36.40 19.96
N HIS A 349 9.33 -36.33 21.05
CA HIS A 349 9.38 -35.15 21.92
C HIS A 349 9.86 -33.90 21.17
N ALA A 350 10.92 -33.98 20.36
CA ALA A 350 11.41 -32.85 19.58
C ALA A 350 10.36 -32.34 18.57
N ARG A 351 9.64 -33.24 17.91
CA ARG A 351 8.54 -32.87 17.00
C ARG A 351 7.38 -32.20 17.74
N ARG A 352 7.02 -32.71 18.92
CA ARG A 352 5.98 -32.11 19.78
C ARG A 352 6.41 -30.74 20.30
N ILE A 353 7.65 -30.59 20.76
CA ILE A 353 8.22 -29.31 21.19
C ILE A 353 8.21 -28.29 20.06
N ASN A 354 8.66 -28.67 18.86
CA ASN A 354 8.63 -27.78 17.70
C ASN A 354 7.20 -27.35 17.35
N ALA A 355 6.24 -28.28 17.40
CA ALA A 355 4.83 -27.98 17.20
C ALA A 355 4.27 -27.06 18.30
N LYS A 356 4.57 -27.32 19.58
CA LYS A 356 4.15 -26.51 20.74
C LYS A 356 4.76 -25.11 20.74
N LEU A 357 5.98 -24.94 20.22
CA LEU A 357 6.67 -23.65 20.12
C LEU A 357 6.40 -22.92 18.79
N GLY A 358 5.70 -23.53 17.83
CA GLY A 358 5.40 -22.92 16.53
C GLY A 358 6.60 -22.76 15.60
N VAL A 359 7.61 -23.63 15.74
CA VAL A 359 8.90 -23.52 15.02
C VAL A 359 9.16 -24.72 14.13
N ARG A 360 10.01 -24.55 13.12
CA ARG A 360 10.32 -25.61 12.13
C ARG A 360 11.72 -26.21 12.30
N SER A 361 12.59 -25.57 13.09
CA SER A 361 13.96 -26.04 13.29
C SER A 361 14.37 -26.09 14.76
N ARG A 362 15.33 -26.95 15.07
CA ARG A 362 15.91 -27.10 16.41
C ARG A 362 16.50 -25.77 16.93
N THR A 363 17.16 -25.01 16.07
CA THR A 363 17.74 -23.71 16.44
C THR A 363 16.64 -22.69 16.74
N GLN A 364 15.58 -22.66 15.94
CA GLN A 364 14.41 -21.80 16.21
C GLN A 364 13.74 -22.18 17.53
N ALA A 365 13.64 -23.47 17.87
CA ALA A 365 13.11 -23.93 19.14
C ALA A 365 13.89 -23.39 20.34
N ILE A 366 15.21 -23.36 20.27
CA ILE A 366 16.07 -22.82 21.35
C ILE A 366 15.85 -21.32 21.52
N VAL A 367 15.86 -20.56 20.41
CA VAL A 367 15.64 -19.11 20.44
C VAL A 367 14.27 -18.80 21.02
N ARG A 368 13.23 -19.45 20.51
CA ARG A 368 11.85 -19.22 20.94
C ARG A 368 11.61 -19.63 22.39
N ALA A 369 12.24 -20.70 22.86
CA ALA A 369 12.11 -21.14 24.25
C ALA A 369 12.77 -20.17 25.25
N ARG A 370 13.86 -19.49 24.85
CA ARG A 370 14.50 -18.43 25.64
C ARG A 370 13.65 -17.16 25.69
N GLU A 371 13.10 -16.73 24.57
CA GLU A 371 12.17 -15.58 24.51
C GLU A 371 10.96 -15.77 25.42
N LEU A 372 10.46 -17.01 25.54
CA LEU A 372 9.32 -17.37 26.37
C LEU A 372 9.69 -17.69 27.83
N GLY A 373 10.98 -17.65 28.21
CA GLY A 373 11.43 -17.96 29.58
C GLY A 373 11.24 -19.42 30.01
N VAL A 374 11.03 -20.35 29.07
CA VAL A 374 10.80 -21.78 29.35
C VAL A 374 12.12 -22.48 29.71
N ILE A 375 13.25 -21.97 29.22
CA ILE A 375 14.61 -22.42 29.54
C ILE A 375 15.49 -21.19 29.74
N VAL A 376 16.55 -21.34 30.56
CA VAL A 376 17.48 -20.27 30.92
C VAL A 376 18.67 -20.22 29.96
#